data_AF-A0A8X8BK68-F1
#
_entry.id   AF-A0A8X8BK68-F1
#
_cell.length_a   1.000
_cell.length_b   1.000
_cell.length_c   1.000
_cell.angle_alpha   90.00
_cell.angle_beta   90.00
_cell.angle_gamma   90.00
#
_symmetry.space_group_name_H-M   'P 1'
#
loop_
_entity.id
_entity.type
_entity.pdbx_description
1 polymer ?
#
loop_
_entity_poly.entity_id
_entity_poly.type
_entity_poly.pdbx_seq_one_letter_code
_entity_poly.pdbx_strand_id
1 'polypeptide(L)'
;MYAMEDFAGKSPIDLLDFLHQKNLNESMGQLFTLVYLAVTIPVYTASVERTFSALKRIKTYARNTTGQVRLSALASMAIERDFLMELKRTDNLYNRVNELFLRKERRMDFVYK
;
A
#
# COMPACT_ATOMS: atom_id res chain seq x y z
N MET A 1 -8.61 27.68 -29.50
CA MET A 1 -9.49 26.83 -28.68
C MET A 1 -8.77 26.62 -27.36
N TYR A 2 -9.32 27.17 -26.28
CA TYR A 2 -8.64 27.66 -25.08
C TYR A 2 -7.60 26.72 -24.44
N ALA A 3 -6.32 27.01 -24.64
CA ALA A 3 -5.29 26.61 -23.69
C ALA A 3 -5.19 27.72 -22.64
N MET A 4 -5.41 27.40 -21.37
CA MET A 4 -5.10 28.34 -20.29
C MET A 4 -3.58 28.35 -20.11
N GLU A 5 -2.91 29.39 -20.64
CA GLU A 5 -1.47 29.59 -20.47
C GLU A 5 -1.08 29.60 -18.99
N ASP A 6 -2.00 30.03 -18.12
CA ASP A 6 -1.86 30.04 -16.66
C ASP A 6 -1.54 28.66 -16.05
N PHE A 7 -1.86 27.55 -16.71
CA PHE A 7 -1.60 26.19 -16.24
C PHE A 7 -0.56 25.43 -17.07
N ALA A 8 0.04 26.08 -18.07
CA ALA A 8 1.09 25.47 -18.88
C ALA A 8 2.33 25.17 -18.00
N GLY A 9 2.68 23.88 -17.88
CA GLY A 9 3.84 23.44 -17.09
C GLY A 9 3.63 23.34 -15.58
N LYS A 10 2.42 23.59 -15.06
CA LYS A 10 2.09 23.41 -13.64
C LYS A 10 1.68 21.96 -13.36
N SER A 11 1.99 21.48 -12.15
CA SER A 11 1.59 20.16 -11.69
C SER A 11 0.07 20.12 -11.47
N PRO A 12 -0.60 18.98 -11.70
CA PRO A 12 -2.00 18.79 -11.30
C PRO A 12 -2.28 19.08 -9.81
N ILE A 13 -1.24 18.98 -8.96
CA ILE A 13 -1.31 19.36 -7.53
C ILE A 13 -1.48 20.87 -7.38
N ASP A 14 -0.77 21.68 -8.17
CA ASP A 14 -0.87 23.14 -8.12
C ASP A 14 -2.28 23.62 -8.52
N LEU A 15 -2.92 22.90 -9.45
CA LEU A 15 -4.31 23.13 -9.82
C LEU A 15 -5.27 22.79 -8.67
N LEU A 16 -5.03 21.68 -7.96
CA LEU A 16 -5.83 21.30 -6.79
C LEU A 16 -5.72 22.33 -5.67
N ASP A 17 -4.52 22.84 -5.41
CA ASP A 17 -4.26 23.88 -4.41
C ASP A 17 -4.92 25.20 -4.79
N PHE A 18 -4.92 25.57 -6.07
CA PHE A 18 -5.64 26.74 -6.56
C PHE A 18 -7.16 26.62 -6.35
N LEU A 19 -7.74 25.46 -6.66
CA LEU A 19 -9.17 25.20 -6.48
C LEU A 19 -9.57 25.29 -4.99
N HIS A 20 -8.72 24.79 -4.10
CA HIS A 20 -8.87 24.94 -2.66
C HIS A 20 -8.78 26.40 -2.20
N GLN A 21 -7.75 27.13 -2.62
CA GLN A 21 -7.54 28.53 -2.21
C GLN A 21 -8.68 29.46 -2.66
N LYS A 22 -9.31 29.17 -3.80
CA LYS A 22 -10.43 29.95 -4.34
C LYS A 22 -11.79 29.50 -3.83
N ASN A 23 -11.87 28.53 -2.90
CA ASN A 23 -13.12 27.93 -2.40
C ASN A 23 -14.06 27.49 -3.54
N LEU A 24 -13.51 27.07 -4.68
CA LEU A 24 -14.30 26.65 -5.85
C LEU A 24 -14.90 25.25 -5.70
N ASN A 25 -14.64 24.59 -4.56
CA ASN A 25 -15.17 23.27 -4.24
C ASN A 25 -16.71 23.24 -4.24
N GLU A 26 -17.36 24.33 -3.79
CA GLU A 26 -18.83 24.41 -3.75
C GLU A 26 -19.43 24.78 -5.12
N SER A 27 -18.75 25.64 -5.88
CA SER A 27 -19.24 26.09 -7.19
C SER A 27 -18.93 25.11 -8.32
N MET A 28 -17.83 24.36 -8.22
CA MET A 28 -17.32 23.44 -9.25
C MET A 28 -16.91 22.08 -8.66
N GLY A 29 -17.80 21.49 -7.86
CA GLY A 29 -17.54 20.22 -7.17
C GLY A 29 -17.11 19.08 -8.11
N GLN A 30 -17.70 18.97 -9.30
CA GLN A 30 -17.34 17.93 -10.29
C GLN A 30 -15.90 18.07 -10.80
N LEU A 31 -15.44 19.31 -11.06
CA LEU A 31 -14.08 19.57 -11.50
C LEU A 31 -13.09 19.28 -10.38
N PHE A 32 -13.41 19.70 -9.15
CA PHE A 32 -12.61 19.41 -7.97
C PHE A 32 -12.44 17.90 -7.76
N THR A 33 -13.53 17.13 -7.80
CA THR A 33 -13.48 15.67 -7.68
C THR A 33 -12.64 15.05 -8.78
N LEU A 34 -12.74 15.52 -10.02
CA LEU A 34 -11.94 14.99 -11.13
C LEU A 34 -10.44 15.24 -10.94
N VAL A 35 -10.04 16.47 -10.58
CA VAL A 35 -8.63 16.82 -10.33
C VAL A 35 -8.10 16.07 -9.12
N TYR A 36 -8.88 16.00 -8.04
CA TYR A 36 -8.54 15.24 -6.84
C TYR A 36 -8.36 13.74 -7.14
N LEU A 37 -9.26 13.15 -7.94
CA LEU A 37 -9.15 11.77 -8.39
C LEU A 37 -7.90 11.56 -9.26
N ALA A 38 -7.60 12.48 -10.18
CA ALA A 38 -6.45 12.40 -11.06
C ALA A 38 -5.11 12.50 -10.31
N VAL A 39 -5.06 13.25 -9.20
CA VAL A 39 -3.88 13.32 -8.31
C VAL A 39 -3.79 12.10 -7.40
N THR A 40 -4.93 11.60 -6.91
CA THR A 40 -4.99 10.51 -5.92
C THR A 40 -4.80 9.14 -6.56
N ILE A 41 -5.46 8.90 -7.70
CA ILE A 41 -5.24 7.69 -8.47
C ILE A 41 -3.90 7.87 -9.18
N PRO A 42 -2.87 7.07 -8.88
CA PRO A 42 -1.67 7.08 -9.68
C PRO A 42 -2.07 6.63 -11.08
N VAL A 43 -2.19 7.57 -12.01
CA VAL A 43 -2.39 7.30 -13.45
C VAL A 43 -1.20 6.51 -14.02
N TYR A 44 -0.14 6.33 -13.22
CA TYR A 44 1.08 5.63 -13.55
C TYR A 44 0.95 4.10 -13.39
N THR A 45 0.85 3.41 -14.52
CA THR A 45 1.03 1.95 -14.64
C THR A 45 2.30 1.46 -13.92
N ALA A 46 3.36 2.27 -13.94
CA ALA A 46 4.64 1.98 -13.30
C ALA A 46 4.54 1.72 -11.77
N SER A 47 3.60 2.36 -11.06
CA SER A 47 3.43 2.12 -9.61
C SER A 47 2.87 0.72 -9.34
N VAL A 48 1.92 0.31 -10.17
CA VAL A 48 1.31 -1.03 -10.13
C VAL A 48 2.33 -2.09 -10.56
N GLU A 49 3.11 -1.83 -11.62
CA GLU A 49 4.20 -2.71 -12.06
C GLU A 49 5.29 -2.87 -11.00
N ARG A 50 5.66 -1.79 -10.29
CA ARG A 50 6.60 -1.84 -9.16
C ARG A 50 6.07 -2.74 -8.05
N THR A 51 4.78 -2.60 -7.72
CA THR A 51 4.11 -3.45 -6.72
C THR A 51 4.08 -4.92 -7.15
N PHE A 52 3.73 -5.22 -8.39
CA PHE A 52 3.78 -6.59 -8.92
C PHE A 52 5.19 -7.16 -8.98
N SER A 53 6.19 -6.34 -9.33
CA SER A 53 7.59 -6.75 -9.28
C SER A 53 8.05 -7.05 -7.84
N ALA A 54 7.62 -6.26 -6.86
CA ALA A 54 7.91 -6.51 -5.45
C ALA A 54 7.26 -7.82 -4.98
N LEU A 55 5.99 -8.05 -5.31
CA LEU A 55 5.27 -9.30 -5.05
C LEU A 55 5.99 -10.51 -5.67
N LYS A 56 6.45 -10.37 -6.92
CA LYS A 56 7.22 -11.41 -7.60
C LYS A 56 8.51 -11.73 -6.85
N ARG A 57 9.24 -10.72 -6.38
CA ARG A 57 10.45 -10.91 -5.54
C ARG A 57 10.13 -11.60 -4.22
N ILE A 58 9.05 -11.20 -3.53
CA ILE A 58 8.60 -11.84 -2.29
C ILE A 58 8.29 -13.32 -2.52
N LYS A 59 7.55 -13.64 -3.58
CA LYS A 59 7.22 -15.02 -3.97
C LYS A 59 8.47 -15.83 -4.31
N THR A 60 9.40 -15.27 -5.06
CA THR A 60 10.68 -15.91 -5.40
C THR A 60 11.54 -16.14 -4.16
N TYR A 61 11.67 -15.15 -3.28
CA TYR A 61 12.42 -15.25 -2.04
C TYR A 61 11.87 -16.34 -1.12
N ALA A 62 10.55 -16.41 -0.98
CA ALA A 62 9.89 -17.43 -0.17
C ALA A 62 10.00 -18.86 -0.73
N ARG A 63 10.50 -19.04 -1.98
CA ARG A 63 10.78 -20.30 -2.71
C ARG A 63 9.67 -21.38 -2.71
N ASN A 64 8.49 -21.06 -2.19
CA ASN A 64 7.41 -22.01 -1.94
C ASN A 64 6.15 -21.60 -2.71
N THR A 65 5.46 -22.58 -3.29
CA THR A 65 4.08 -22.42 -3.73
C THR A 65 3.26 -21.93 -2.54
N THR A 66 2.81 -20.68 -2.61
CA THR A 66 2.12 -19.99 -1.52
C THR A 66 0.76 -19.54 -2.04
N GLY A 67 -0.30 -19.86 -1.28
CA GLY A 67 -1.65 -19.44 -1.63
C GLY A 67 -1.84 -17.93 -1.55
N GLN A 68 -2.87 -17.42 -2.22
CA GLN A 68 -3.10 -15.98 -2.36
C GLN A 68 -3.25 -15.26 -1.02
N VAL A 69 -3.89 -15.89 -0.03
CA VAL A 69 -4.09 -15.33 1.32
C VAL A 69 -2.76 -15.06 2.03
N ARG A 70 -1.80 -15.98 1.91
CA ARG A 70 -0.48 -15.78 2.54
C ARG A 70 0.37 -14.80 1.75
N LEU A 71 0.23 -14.77 0.42
CA LEU A 71 0.92 -13.80 -0.43
C LEU A 71 0.42 -12.37 -0.17
N SER A 72 -0.89 -12.15 -0.06
CA SER A 72 -1.45 -10.84 0.26
C SER A 72 -1.03 -10.37 1.65
N ALA A 73 -1.05 -11.25 2.65
CA ALA A 73 -0.54 -10.92 3.98
C ALA A 73 0.95 -10.52 3.95
N LEU A 74 1.79 -11.25 3.21
CA LEU A 74 3.20 -10.90 3.01
C LEU A 74 3.37 -9.56 2.29
N ALA A 75 2.50 -9.25 1.33
CA ALA A 75 2.49 -7.98 0.62
C ALA A 75 2.17 -6.82 1.57
N SER A 76 1.11 -6.95 2.37
CA SER A 76 0.74 -5.96 3.38
C SER A 76 1.86 -5.74 4.38
N MET A 77 2.53 -6.80 4.83
CA MET A 77 3.71 -6.68 5.70
C MET A 77 4.89 -5.97 5.02
N ALA A 78 5.08 -6.15 3.71
CA ALA A 78 6.14 -5.48 2.97
C ALA A 78 5.85 -3.99 2.73
N ILE A 79 4.58 -3.63 2.53
CA ILE A 79 4.11 -2.25 2.39
C ILE A 79 4.22 -1.52 3.74
N GLU A 80 3.69 -2.13 4.81
CA GLU A 80 3.67 -1.58 6.18
C GLU A 80 4.94 -1.93 6.98
N ARG A 81 6.08 -1.96 6.30
CA ARG A 81 7.36 -2.39 6.90
C ARG A 81 7.77 -1.52 8.09
N ASP A 82 7.54 -0.21 8.00
CA ASP A 82 7.96 0.75 9.03
C ASP A 82 7.13 0.57 10.30
N PHE A 83 5.81 0.41 10.15
CA PHE A 83 4.92 0.05 11.25
C PHE A 83 5.30 -1.28 11.89
N LEU A 84 5.67 -2.28 11.10
CA LEU A 84 6.19 -3.55 11.64
C LEU A 84 7.51 -3.41 12.39
N MET A 85 8.40 -2.51 11.97
CA MET A 85 9.64 -2.24 12.69
C MET A 85 9.36 -1.59 14.05
N GLU A 86 8.38 -0.70 14.11
CA GLU A 86 7.91 -0.10 15.36
C GLU A 86 7.30 -1.16 16.29
N LEU A 87 6.38 -1.98 15.80
CA LEU A 87 5.78 -3.08 16.56
C LEU A 87 6.81 -4.10 17.07
N LYS A 88 7.87 -4.32 16.28
CA LYS A 88 8.98 -5.20 16.68
C LYS A 88 9.78 -4.61 17.84
N ARG A 89 9.94 -3.28 17.92
CA ARG A 89 10.65 -2.61 19.03
C ARG A 89 9.89 -2.70 20.36
N THR A 90 8.56 -2.78 20.32
CA THR A 90 7.71 -2.84 21.52
C THR A 90 7.51 -4.27 22.04
N ASP A 91 8.19 -5.28 21.49
CA ASP A 91 8.14 -6.72 21.84
C ASP A 91 6.75 -7.42 21.80
N ASN A 92 5.67 -6.66 21.61
CA ASN A 92 4.31 -7.16 21.55
C ASN A 92 4.06 -8.13 20.39
N LEU A 93 4.77 -7.95 19.27
CA LEU A 93 4.61 -8.80 18.09
C LEU A 93 5.05 -10.24 18.37
N TYR A 94 6.24 -10.44 18.94
CA TYR A 94 6.79 -11.78 19.18
C TYR A 94 5.96 -12.54 20.22
N ASN A 95 5.56 -11.87 21.30
CA ASN A 95 4.71 -12.48 22.32
C ASN A 95 3.36 -12.93 21.75
N ARG A 96 2.69 -12.09 20.96
CA ARG A 96 1.43 -12.41 20.29
C ARG A 96 1.57 -13.60 19.33
N VAL A 97 2.67 -13.63 18.57
CA VAL A 97 2.97 -14.72 17.64
C VAL A 97 3.19 -16.02 18.42
N ASN A 98 4.00 -16.00 19.47
CA ASN A 98 4.27 -17.16 20.32
C ASN A 98 2.98 -17.73 20.93
N GLU A 99 2.12 -16.89 21.49
CA GLU A 99 0.80 -17.33 22.00
C GLU A 99 -0.03 -18.01 20.92
N LEU A 100 -0.05 -17.47 19.70
CA LEU A 100 -0.82 -18.04 18.59
C LEU A 100 -0.29 -19.42 18.16
N PHE A 101 1.04 -19.60 18.21
CA PHE A 101 1.68 -20.88 17.91
C PHE A 101 1.53 -21.90 19.04
N LEU A 102 1.46 -21.47 20.30
CA LEU A 102 1.17 -22.33 21.45
C LEU A 102 -0.26 -22.89 21.42
N ARG A 103 -1.21 -22.12 20.90
CA ARG A 103 -2.62 -22.55 20.73
C ARG A 103 -2.84 -23.56 19.61
N LYS A 104 -1.88 -23.73 18.69
CA LYS A 104 -1.98 -24.73 17.62
C LYS A 104 -1.42 -26.06 18.08
N GLU A 105 -2.19 -27.13 17.91
CA GLU A 105 -1.68 -28.49 18.05
C GLU A 105 -0.53 -28.71 17.06
N ARG A 106 0.64 -29.09 17.58
CA ARG A 106 1.82 -29.37 16.77
C ARG A 106 1.62 -30.73 16.10
N ARG A 107 1.70 -30.78 14.76
CA ARG A 107 1.65 -32.02 13.98
C ARG A 107 2.99 -32.80 14.01
N MET A 108 3.67 -32.87 15.16
CA MET A 108 4.88 -33.68 15.31
C MET A 108 4.68 -34.69 16.44
N ASP A 109 4.54 -35.96 16.07
CA ASP A 109 4.70 -37.08 16.99
C ASP A 109 6.19 -37.28 17.23
N PHE A 110 6.68 -36.81 18.38
CA PHE A 110 8.03 -37.11 18.83
C PHE A 110 8.06 -38.56 19.30
N VAL A 111 8.28 -39.50 18.38
CA VAL A 111 8.62 -40.88 18.72
C VAL A 111 10.08 -40.86 19.20
N TYR A 112 10.27 -40.80 20.52
CA TYR A 112 11.56 -41.12 21.12
C TYR A 112 11.75 -42.64 21.04
N LYS A 113 12.80 -43.08 20.35
CA LYS A 113 13.35 -44.43 20.44
C LYS A 113 14.44 -44.47 21.48
#